data_AF-A0A1N7PIW8-F1
#
_entry.id   AF-A0A1N7PIW8-F1
#
_cell.length_a   1.000
_cell.length_b   1.000
_cell.length_c   1.000
_cell.angle_alpha   90.00
_cell.angle_beta   90.00
_cell.angle_gamma   90.00
#
_symmetry.space_group_name_H-M   'P 1'
#
loop_
_entity.id
_entity.type
_entity.pdbx_description
1 polymer ?
#
loop_
_entity_poly.entity_id
_entity_poly.type
_entity_poly.pdbx_seq_one_letter_code
_entity_poly.pdbx_strand_id
1 'polypeptide(L)'
;MATNYVQPGDTLTLTAPGAITSGSIVQIGALIGVAAGDAASGEGLDLVTVGCFMLPKVSTDAVIVGDVLYFDAANGVVTTEDGTGANDRIGVAVTAAANPSASVVVRLDG
;
A
#
# COMPACT_ATOMS: atom_id res chain seq x y z
N MET A 1 -29.11 -5.33 6.98
CA MET A 1 -27.69 -5.39 7.36
C MET A 1 -27.34 -6.85 7.54
N ALA A 2 -26.29 -7.36 6.88
CA ALA A 2 -25.95 -8.78 6.98
C ALA A 2 -25.58 -9.12 8.43
N THR A 3 -26.03 -10.29 8.93
CA THR A 3 -25.83 -10.70 10.33
C THR A 3 -24.36 -10.99 10.68
N ASN A 4 -23.48 -10.99 9.68
CA ASN A 4 -22.04 -11.21 9.77
C ASN A 4 -21.21 -9.95 9.45
N TYR A 5 -21.85 -8.79 9.30
CA TYR A 5 -21.13 -7.54 9.08
C TYR A 5 -20.41 -7.13 10.36
N VAL A 6 -19.08 -7.09 10.32
CA VAL A 6 -18.23 -6.73 11.47
C VAL A 6 -17.89 -5.24 11.44
N GLN A 7 -17.30 -4.77 10.33
CA GLN A 7 -16.88 -3.37 10.17
C GLN A 7 -16.63 -3.06 8.67
N PRO A 8 -16.56 -1.77 8.27
CA PRO A 8 -16.05 -1.41 6.95
C PRO A 8 -14.60 -1.90 6.78
N GLY A 9 -14.29 -2.47 5.62
CA GLY A 9 -12.96 -3.01 5.31
C GLY A 9 -11.91 -1.95 4.97
N ASP A 10 -12.31 -0.68 4.90
CA ASP A 10 -11.49 0.44 4.45
C ASP A 10 -10.34 0.77 5.42
N THR A 11 -10.55 0.52 6.71
CA THR A 11 -9.54 0.68 7.76
C THR A 11 -9.66 -0.47 8.74
N LEU A 12 -8.56 -1.19 8.94
CA LEU A 12 -8.50 -2.37 9.80
C LEU A 12 -7.48 -2.14 10.91
N THR A 13 -7.94 -2.19 12.16
CA THR A 13 -7.05 -2.22 13.32
C THR A 13 -6.48 -3.62 13.48
N LEU A 14 -5.18 -3.76 13.25
CA LEU A 14 -4.43 -5.02 13.30
C LEU A 14 -3.22 -4.87 14.21
N THR A 15 -2.68 -5.99 14.68
CA THR A 15 -1.44 -5.97 15.45
C THR A 15 -0.26 -5.67 14.53
N ALA A 16 0.52 -4.64 14.86
CA ALA A 16 1.69 -4.27 14.08
C ALA A 16 2.74 -5.40 14.11
N PRO A 17 3.20 -5.90 12.95
CA PRO A 17 4.24 -6.94 12.89
C PRO A 17 5.63 -6.43 13.31
N GLY A 18 5.80 -5.11 13.41
CA GLY A 18 7.03 -4.43 13.80
C GLY A 18 6.76 -2.98 14.16
N ALA A 19 7.81 -2.19 14.38
CA ALA A 19 7.68 -0.75 14.53
C ALA A 19 7.39 -0.12 13.16
N ILE A 20 6.22 0.49 13.02
CA ILE A 20 5.72 1.11 11.79
C ILE A 20 5.49 2.59 12.05
N THR A 21 5.89 3.43 11.09
CA THR A 21 5.58 4.86 11.10
C THR A 21 4.37 5.18 10.21
N SER A 22 3.61 6.20 10.59
CA SER A 22 2.49 6.72 9.82
C SER A 22 2.91 7.04 8.37
N GLY A 23 2.02 6.74 7.41
CA GLY A 23 2.25 6.93 5.98
C GLY A 23 3.08 5.85 5.31
N SER A 24 3.62 4.88 6.07
CA SER A 24 4.35 3.75 5.49
C SER A 24 3.41 2.70 4.91
N ILE A 25 3.85 2.04 3.85
CA ILE A 25 3.16 0.86 3.32
C ILE A 25 3.46 -0.30 4.26
N VAL A 26 2.42 -1.01 4.68
CA VAL A 26 2.52 -2.19 5.54
C VAL A 26 1.86 -3.36 4.84
N GLN A 27 2.57 -4.48 4.82
CA GLN A 27 2.09 -5.74 4.32
C GLN A 27 2.01 -6.76 5.46
N ILE A 28 0.82 -7.32 5.66
CA ILE A 28 0.56 -8.41 6.59
C ILE A 28 -0.01 -9.58 5.77
N GLY A 29 0.86 -10.48 5.32
CA GLY A 29 0.48 -11.53 4.37
C GLY A 29 0.03 -10.93 3.04
N ALA A 30 -1.22 -11.22 2.63
CA ALA A 30 -1.83 -10.65 1.43
C ALA A 30 -2.54 -9.30 1.68
N LEU A 31 -2.61 -8.85 2.94
CA LEU A 31 -3.27 -7.62 3.29
C LEU A 31 -2.26 -6.47 3.24
N ILE A 32 -2.50 -5.50 2.35
CA ILE A 32 -1.60 -4.36 2.15
C ILE A 32 -2.38 -3.07 2.31
N GLY A 33 -1.77 -2.10 2.98
CA GLY A 33 -2.34 -0.78 3.15
C GLY A 33 -1.31 0.23 3.64
N VAL A 34 -1.80 1.42 3.98
CA VAL A 34 -0.98 2.51 4.54
C VAL A 34 -1.30 2.65 6.02
N ALA A 35 -0.25 2.75 6.83
CA ALA A 35 -0.37 3.03 8.26
C ALA A 35 -0.98 4.42 8.50
N ALA A 36 -2.13 4.49 9.19
CA ALA A 36 -2.72 5.78 9.56
C ALA A 36 -1.95 6.47 10.70
N GLY A 37 -1.27 5.70 11.56
CA GLY A 37 -0.53 6.19 12.72
C GLY A 37 0.76 5.41 12.97
N ASP A 38 1.58 5.92 13.88
CA ASP A 38 2.76 5.22 14.36
C ASP A 38 2.32 4.10 15.33
N ALA A 39 2.90 2.91 15.18
CA ALA A 39 2.65 1.78 16.07
C ALA A 39 3.95 1.04 16.37
N ALA A 40 4.16 0.71 17.64
CA ALA A 40 5.25 -0.17 18.03
C ALA A 40 4.89 -1.64 17.74
N SER A 41 5.89 -2.50 17.66
CA SER A 41 5.69 -3.94 17.47
C SER A 41 4.74 -4.48 18.55
N GLY A 42 3.65 -5.14 18.12
CA GLY A 42 2.65 -5.70 19.04
C GLY A 42 1.53 -4.74 19.46
N GLU A 43 1.60 -3.46 19.11
CA GLU A 43 0.52 -2.48 19.35
C GLU A 43 -0.55 -2.53 18.25
N GLY A 44 -1.69 -1.90 18.51
CA GLY A 44 -2.75 -1.71 17.52
C GLY A 44 -2.33 -0.71 16.45
N LEU A 45 -2.34 -1.15 15.19
CA LEU A 45 -2.06 -0.35 14.01
C LEU A 45 -3.32 -0.26 13.15
N ASP A 46 -3.74 0.96 12.87
CA ASP A 46 -4.81 1.24 11.91
C ASP A 46 -4.25 1.23 10.49
N LEU A 47 -4.63 0.21 9.72
CA LEU A 47 -4.21 0.02 8.35
C LEU A 47 -5.30 0.46 7.38
N VAL A 48 -5.02 1.47 6.56
CA VAL A 48 -5.93 1.94 5.52
C VAL A 48 -5.67 1.19 4.23
N THR A 49 -6.64 0.37 3.80
CA THR A 49 -6.54 -0.53 2.64
C THR A 49 -7.23 0.05 1.40
N VAL A 50 -8.00 1.14 1.55
CA VAL A 50 -8.73 1.79 0.47
C VAL A 50 -8.49 3.30 0.50
N GLY A 51 -8.20 3.90 -0.65
CA GLY A 51 -7.99 5.35 -0.77
C GLY A 51 -6.87 5.71 -1.74
N CYS A 52 -6.64 7.00 -1.94
CA CYS A 52 -5.56 7.50 -2.80
C CYS A 52 -4.40 7.99 -1.93
N PHE A 53 -3.24 7.34 -2.03
CA PHE A 53 -2.06 7.65 -1.24
C PHE A 53 -0.86 7.98 -2.12
N MET A 54 -0.08 8.98 -1.71
CA MET A 54 1.21 9.27 -2.34
C MET A 54 2.25 8.33 -1.74
N LEU A 55 2.73 7.39 -2.56
CA LEU A 55 3.64 6.33 -2.14
C LEU A 55 4.99 6.47 -2.85
N PRO A 56 6.10 6.10 -2.18
CA PRO A 56 7.40 6.06 -2.81
C PRO A 56 7.41 5.00 -3.91
N LYS A 57 8.02 5.29 -5.06
CA LYS A 57 8.17 4.33 -6.15
C LYS A 57 9.61 4.16 -6.59
N VAL A 58 9.87 3.08 -7.31
CA VAL A 58 11.14 2.89 -8.02
C VAL A 58 11.34 4.08 -8.97
N SER A 59 12.46 4.77 -8.79
CA SER A 59 12.69 6.06 -9.45
C SER A 59 12.69 5.97 -10.98
N THR A 60 13.15 4.83 -11.50
CA THR A 60 13.27 4.52 -12.92
C THR A 60 11.96 4.13 -13.60
N ASP A 61 10.94 3.73 -12.83
CA ASP A 61 9.69 3.25 -13.39
C ASP A 61 8.88 4.45 -13.90
N ALA A 62 8.56 4.46 -15.18
CA ALA A 62 7.65 5.44 -15.74
C ALA A 62 6.21 4.93 -15.57
N VAL A 63 5.40 5.68 -14.82
CA VAL A 63 4.01 5.32 -14.51
C VAL A 63 3.07 6.27 -15.25
N ILE A 64 2.04 5.74 -15.90
CA ILE A 64 0.92 6.50 -16.44
C ILE A 64 -0.34 6.27 -15.60
N VAL A 65 -1.32 7.17 -15.72
CA VAL A 65 -2.61 7.00 -15.05
C VAL A 65 -3.28 5.72 -15.56
N GLY A 66 -3.71 4.86 -14.64
CA GLY A 66 -4.33 3.57 -14.96
C GLY A 66 -3.38 2.37 -14.90
N ASP A 67 -2.08 2.57 -14.73
CA ASP A 67 -1.13 1.46 -14.58
C ASP A 67 -1.40 0.68 -13.30
N VAL A 68 -1.29 -0.65 -13.40
CA VAL A 68 -1.31 -1.53 -12.23
C VAL A 68 0.00 -1.36 -11.48
N LEU A 69 -0.11 -1.16 -10.19
CA LEU A 69 1.01 -0.97 -9.30
C LEU A 69 1.10 -2.10 -8.29
N TYR A 70 2.34 -2.49 -8.02
CA TYR A 70 2.72 -3.56 -7.12
C TYR A 70 3.60 -3.01 -6.01
N PHE A 71 3.55 -3.64 -4.85
CA PHE A 71 4.43 -3.34 -3.74
C PHE A 71 5.61 -4.30 -3.73
N ASP A 72 6.81 -3.73 -3.85
CA ASP A 72 8.06 -4.43 -3.62
C ASP A 72 8.38 -4.40 -2.13
N ALA A 73 8.05 -5.47 -1.44
CA ALA A 73 8.30 -5.62 -0.01
C ALA A 73 9.79 -5.70 0.35
N ALA A 74 10.66 -6.07 -0.59
CA ALA A 74 12.10 -6.15 -0.36
C ALA A 74 12.74 -4.76 -0.29
N ASN A 75 12.27 -3.83 -1.15
CA ASN A 75 12.77 -2.46 -1.21
C ASN A 75 11.87 -1.43 -0.50
N GLY A 76 10.64 -1.81 -0.12
CA GLY A 76 9.66 -0.94 0.53
C GLY A 76 9.13 0.16 -0.39
N VAL A 77 9.04 -0.11 -1.69
CA VAL A 77 8.62 0.87 -2.71
C VAL A 77 7.58 0.28 -3.64
N VAL A 78 6.87 1.16 -4.34
CA VAL A 78 5.93 0.79 -5.39
C VAL A 78 6.66 0.62 -6.72
N THR A 79 6.28 -0.39 -7.50
CA THR A 79 6.83 -0.67 -8.84
C THR A 79 5.70 -1.03 -9.80
N THR A 80 5.97 -0.90 -11.11
CA THR A 80 5.10 -1.43 -12.16
C THR A 80 5.36 -2.90 -12.47
N GLU A 81 6.45 -3.46 -11.95
CA GLU A 81 6.86 -4.84 -12.22
C GLU A 81 6.32 -5.80 -11.16
N ASP A 82 5.66 -6.87 -11.59
CA ASP A 82 5.13 -7.91 -10.70
C ASP A 82 6.23 -8.82 -10.12
N GLY A 83 7.46 -8.73 -10.64
CA GLY A 83 8.59 -9.56 -10.24
C GLY A 83 8.34 -11.05 -10.46
N THR A 84 7.57 -11.44 -11.48
CA THR A 84 7.10 -12.83 -11.70
C THR A 84 6.22 -13.33 -10.52
N GLY A 85 5.35 -12.46 -10.02
CA GLY A 85 4.46 -12.75 -8.88
C GLY A 85 5.10 -12.66 -7.51
N ALA A 86 6.29 -12.06 -7.40
CA ALA A 86 6.94 -11.79 -6.12
C ALA A 86 6.38 -10.53 -5.44
N ASN A 87 5.92 -9.56 -6.24
CA ASN A 87 5.37 -8.30 -5.75
C ASN A 87 3.84 -8.36 -5.75
N ASP A 88 3.24 -7.99 -4.63
CA ASP A 88 1.79 -8.03 -4.47
C ASP A 88 1.13 -6.81 -5.09
N ARG A 89 0.02 -7.03 -5.81
CA ARG A 89 -0.76 -5.96 -6.42
C ARG A 89 -1.40 -5.11 -5.33
N ILE A 90 -1.13 -3.81 -5.33
CA ILE A 90 -1.71 -2.87 -4.37
C ILE A 90 -2.84 -2.00 -4.95
N GLY A 91 -2.83 -1.79 -6.27
CA GLY A 91 -3.89 -1.04 -6.92
C GLY A 91 -3.48 -0.40 -8.22
N VAL A 92 -3.98 0.82 -8.46
CA VAL A 92 -3.86 1.52 -9.75
C VAL A 92 -3.34 2.94 -9.59
N ALA A 93 -2.49 3.38 -10.50
CA ALA A 93 -1.97 4.75 -10.54
C ALA A 93 -3.06 5.78 -10.89
N VAL A 94 -3.16 6.84 -10.10
CA VAL A 94 -4.11 7.97 -10.33
C VAL A 94 -3.40 9.16 -10.97
N THR A 95 -2.08 9.23 -10.85
CA THR A 95 -1.24 10.28 -11.42
C THR A 95 -0.15 9.68 -12.28
N ALA A 96 0.20 10.34 -13.38
CA ALA A 96 1.40 9.99 -14.13
C ALA A 96 2.67 10.43 -13.36
N ALA A 97 3.72 9.62 -13.42
CA ALA A 97 5.01 9.86 -12.79
C ALA A 97 6.13 9.45 -13.77
N ALA A 98 6.80 10.44 -14.36
CA ALA A 98 7.84 10.22 -15.37
C ALA A 98 9.13 9.63 -14.75
N ASN A 99 9.98 9.00 -15.57
CA ASN A 99 11.34 8.66 -15.15
C ASN A 99 12.27 9.89 -15.32
N PRO A 100 12.96 10.36 -14.27
CA PRO A 100 12.94 9.88 -12.89
C PRO A 100 11.88 10.58 -12.02
N SER A 101 11.27 9.85 -11.09
CA SER A 101 10.42 10.44 -10.04
C SER A 101 10.34 9.54 -8.81
N ALA A 102 10.31 10.13 -7.62
CA ALA A 102 10.42 9.40 -6.35
C ALA A 102 9.08 8.88 -5.80
N SER A 103 7.95 9.35 -6.33
CA SER A 103 6.63 9.06 -5.77
C SER A 103 5.54 9.02 -6.83
N VAL A 104 4.46 8.31 -6.53
CA VAL A 104 3.25 8.24 -7.36
C VAL A 104 2.02 8.17 -6.46
N VAL A 105 0.89 8.74 -6.92
CA VAL A 105 -0.39 8.57 -6.23
C VAL A 105 -1.04 7.27 -6.68
N VAL A 106 -1.27 6.37 -5.74
CA VAL A 106 -1.87 5.05 -5.94
C VAL A 106 -3.24 5.02 -5.30
N ARG A 107 -4.25 4.55 -6.04
CA ARG A 107 -5.53 4.14 -5.48
C ARG A 107 -5.41 2.71 -5.01
N LEU A 108 -5.51 2.49 -3.70
CA LEU A 108 -5.57 1.16 -3.12
C LEU A 108 -6.94 0.53 -3.39
N ASP A 109 -6.93 -0.74 -3.79
CA ASP A 109 -8.11 -1.51 -4.19
C ASP A 109 -8.44 -2.64 -3.21
N GLY A 110 -8.16 -2.43 -1.90
CA GLY A 110 -8.24 -3.45 -0.84
C GLY A 110 -9.46 -4.36 -0.82
#